data_AF-A0AAE4GH54-F1
#
_entry.id   AF-A0AAE4GH54-F1
#
_cell.length_a   1.000
_cell.length_b   1.000
_cell.length_c   1.000
_cell.angle_alpha   90.00
_cell.angle_beta   90.00
_cell.angle_gamma   90.00
#
_symmetry.space_group_name_H-M   'P 1'
#
loop_
_entity.id
_entity.type
_entity.pdbx_description
1 polymer ?
#
loop_
_entity_poly.entity_id
_entity_poly.type
_entity_poly.pdbx_seq_one_letter_code
_entity_poly.pdbx_strand_id
1 'polypeptide(L)'
;GSGEILDASNWRAMGDEDNYRLLLPSAAYPAERYGPPFDYSRGARGDSAVAIAYTPAYSQGAMGDADAVYYPAIINYKPGDRIWSVMGVTPPAEDPGPGPGSEPRPGEACYESCVSVPVPAGVYDAWKAAYDVWKPKYDAYIAALLALNDKITAFNNNVNSRSYREWTIYDGTEQITRTVVTKSDPGMITS
;
A
#
# COMPACT_ATOMS: atom_id res chain seq x y z
N GLY A 1 -0.64 -8.00 -20.60
CA GLY A 1 -0.64 -9.07 -19.60
C GLY A 1 -0.93 -8.50 -18.23
N SER A 2 -1.69 -9.24 -17.40
CA SER A 2 -2.14 -8.83 -16.06
C SER A 2 -1.04 -8.65 -15.02
N GLY A 3 0.22 -9.04 -15.31
CA GLY A 3 1.40 -8.66 -14.52
C GLY A 3 1.43 -9.22 -13.10
N GLU A 4 0.76 -10.36 -12.88
CA GLU A 4 0.59 -10.97 -11.56
C GLU A 4 1.95 -11.41 -10.99
N ILE A 5 2.19 -11.10 -9.72
CA ILE A 5 3.47 -11.37 -9.05
C ILE A 5 3.33 -12.66 -8.25
N LEU A 6 4.20 -13.64 -8.50
CA LEU A 6 4.23 -14.92 -7.80
C LEU A 6 5.55 -15.11 -7.06
N ASP A 7 5.50 -15.86 -5.95
CA ASP A 7 6.69 -16.23 -5.19
C ASP A 7 7.56 -17.21 -5.99
N ALA A 8 8.88 -17.09 -5.87
CA ALA A 8 9.84 -17.94 -6.58
C ALA A 8 9.70 -19.43 -6.25
N SER A 9 9.22 -19.82 -5.07
CA SER A 9 9.00 -21.22 -4.73
C SER A 9 7.79 -21.84 -5.43
N ASN A 10 6.88 -21.01 -5.97
CA ASN A 10 5.67 -21.45 -6.67
C ASN A 10 5.79 -21.35 -8.20
N TRP A 11 7.02 -21.38 -8.73
CA TRP A 11 7.28 -21.19 -10.16
C TRP A 11 6.53 -22.17 -11.07
N ARG A 12 6.17 -23.36 -10.59
CA ARG A 12 5.40 -24.36 -11.35
C ARG A 12 3.98 -23.89 -11.70
N ALA A 13 3.41 -22.97 -10.91
CA ALA A 13 2.10 -22.38 -11.20
C ALA A 13 2.13 -21.34 -12.34
N MET A 14 3.33 -20.87 -12.73
CA MET A 14 3.51 -19.85 -13.77
C MET A 14 3.38 -20.41 -15.20
N GLY A 15 3.58 -21.72 -15.39
CA GLY A 15 3.54 -22.35 -16.71
C GLY A 15 4.51 -21.70 -17.71
N ASP A 16 4.12 -21.66 -18.99
CA ASP A 16 4.80 -20.96 -20.08
C ASP A 16 4.10 -19.61 -20.40
N GLU A 17 3.37 -19.04 -19.43
CA GLU A 17 2.60 -17.82 -19.65
C GLU A 17 3.42 -16.56 -19.35
N ASP A 18 3.55 -15.68 -20.34
CA ASP A 18 4.24 -14.38 -20.28
C ASP A 18 3.60 -13.33 -19.33
N ASN A 19 2.58 -13.72 -18.55
CA ASN A 19 1.78 -12.79 -17.74
C ASN A 19 2.25 -12.65 -16.29
N TYR A 20 3.21 -13.47 -15.86
CA TYR A 20 3.68 -13.50 -14.48
C TYR A 20 4.96 -12.68 -14.29
N ARG A 21 5.27 -12.37 -13.03
CA ARG A 21 6.60 -11.92 -12.61
C ARG A 21 7.11 -12.78 -11.47
N LEU A 22 8.36 -13.23 -11.59
CA LEU A 22 9.05 -13.96 -10.54
C LEU A 22 9.52 -12.97 -9.48
N LEU A 23 9.12 -13.20 -8.23
CA LEU A 23 9.58 -12.42 -7.09
C LEU A 23 10.65 -13.18 -6.32
N LEU A 24 11.91 -12.71 -6.38
CA LEU A 24 12.99 -13.32 -5.61
C LEU A 24 12.82 -13.04 -4.10
N PRO A 25 13.26 -13.93 -3.19
CA PRO A 25 13.11 -13.74 -1.74
C PRO A 25 13.73 -12.44 -1.19
N SER A 26 13.23 -11.96 -0.06
CA SER A 26 13.76 -10.77 0.64
C SER A 26 13.91 -11.05 2.12
N ALA A 27 15.10 -10.80 2.67
CA ALA A 27 15.35 -10.91 4.11
C ALA A 27 14.61 -9.82 4.91
N ALA A 28 14.44 -8.63 4.33
CA ALA A 28 13.73 -7.51 4.97
C ALA A 28 12.20 -7.67 4.91
N TYR A 29 11.70 -8.37 3.88
CA TYR A 29 10.28 -8.60 3.65
C TYR A 29 10.01 -10.08 3.33
N PRO A 30 10.02 -10.97 4.35
CA PRO A 30 9.79 -12.40 4.17
C PRO A 30 8.42 -12.72 3.57
N ALA A 31 8.37 -13.73 2.72
CA ALA A 31 7.17 -14.08 1.95
C ALA A 31 6.00 -14.53 2.86
N GLU A 32 6.30 -15.14 4.02
CA GLU A 32 5.29 -15.64 4.96
C GLU A 32 4.40 -14.51 5.52
N ARG A 33 4.94 -13.29 5.58
CA ARG A 33 4.22 -12.10 6.07
C ARG A 33 3.80 -11.15 4.95
N TYR A 34 4.67 -10.97 3.95
CA TYR A 34 4.52 -9.92 2.93
C TYR A 34 4.31 -10.45 1.52
N GLY A 35 4.51 -11.75 1.30
CA GLY A 35 4.53 -12.34 -0.03
C GLY A 35 3.19 -12.31 -0.75
N PRO A 36 3.20 -12.60 -2.06
CA PRO A 36 1.97 -12.74 -2.82
C PRO A 36 1.14 -13.96 -2.35
N PRO A 37 -0.20 -13.94 -2.55
CA PRO A 37 -0.94 -12.81 -3.10
C PRO A 37 -1.00 -11.64 -2.11
N PHE A 38 -0.90 -10.41 -2.61
CA PHE A 38 -1.00 -9.19 -1.79
C PHE A 38 -2.46 -8.89 -1.42
N ASP A 39 -3.14 -9.87 -0.79
CA ASP A 39 -4.56 -9.87 -0.45
C ASP A 39 -4.97 -8.73 0.51
N TYR A 40 -3.99 -8.11 1.14
CA TYR A 40 -4.12 -7.00 2.07
C TYR A 40 -4.05 -5.62 1.37
N SER A 41 -3.83 -5.58 0.05
CA SER A 41 -3.85 -4.36 -0.76
C SER A 41 -5.29 -3.99 -1.16
N ARG A 42 -5.64 -2.70 -1.05
CA ARG A 42 -6.91 -2.16 -1.54
C ARG A 42 -6.64 -1.17 -2.67
N GLY A 43 -6.94 -1.57 -3.90
CA GLY A 43 -6.89 -0.66 -5.06
C GLY A 43 -5.50 -0.47 -5.67
N ALA A 44 -4.67 -1.52 -5.74
CA ALA A 44 -3.38 -1.45 -6.44
C ALA A 44 -3.57 -0.91 -7.87
N ARG A 45 -2.87 0.17 -8.20
CA ARG A 45 -2.84 0.78 -9.54
C ARG A 45 -1.44 0.59 -10.13
N GLY A 46 -1.37 0.07 -11.35
CA GLY A 46 -0.12 -0.04 -12.12
C GLY A 46 0.86 -1.09 -11.57
N ASP A 47 2.16 -0.77 -11.59
CA ASP A 47 3.24 -1.69 -11.20
C ASP A 47 3.44 -1.85 -9.68
N SER A 48 2.64 -1.19 -8.84
CA SER A 48 2.78 -1.29 -7.39
C SER A 48 2.10 -2.54 -6.85
N ALA A 49 2.85 -3.35 -6.08
CA ALA A 49 2.32 -4.52 -5.38
C ALA A 49 1.18 -4.15 -4.41
N VAL A 50 1.34 -3.04 -3.67
CA VAL A 50 0.39 -2.57 -2.66
C VAL A 50 0.06 -1.10 -2.91
N ALA A 51 -1.23 -0.72 -2.86
CA ALA A 51 -1.62 0.69 -3.01
C ALA A 51 -1.13 1.53 -1.84
N ILE A 52 -0.68 2.77 -2.09
CA ILE A 52 -0.39 3.74 -1.02
C ILE A 52 -1.65 4.03 -0.20
N ALA A 53 -1.50 4.33 1.08
CA ALA A 53 -2.61 4.52 2.00
C ALA A 53 -3.35 5.85 1.80
N TYR A 54 -2.61 6.93 1.58
CA TYR A 54 -3.17 8.28 1.44
C TYR A 54 -2.51 9.05 0.30
N THR A 55 -3.33 9.62 -0.57
CA THR A 55 -2.93 10.63 -1.56
C THR A 55 -3.66 11.93 -1.24
N PRO A 56 -2.94 13.05 -1.01
CA PRO A 56 -3.58 14.32 -0.72
C PRO A 56 -4.42 14.81 -1.90
N ALA A 57 -5.44 15.61 -1.60
CA ALA A 57 -6.19 16.33 -2.62
C ALA A 57 -5.27 17.30 -3.36
N TYR A 58 -5.51 17.50 -4.64
CA TYR A 58 -4.79 18.47 -5.44
C TYR A 58 -5.69 19.06 -6.53
N SER A 59 -5.35 20.26 -6.98
CA SER A 59 -5.97 20.88 -8.15
C SER A 59 -4.99 20.82 -9.32
N GLN A 60 -5.48 20.44 -10.49
CA GLN A 60 -4.74 20.56 -11.75
C GLN A 60 -5.20 21.82 -12.48
N GLY A 61 -4.26 22.67 -12.89
CA GLY A 61 -4.53 23.98 -13.50
C GLY A 61 -4.05 25.14 -12.63
N ALA A 62 -3.95 26.34 -13.21
CA ALA A 62 -3.59 27.54 -12.46
C ALA A 62 -4.79 28.11 -11.68
N MET A 63 -4.52 28.81 -10.59
CA MET A 63 -5.56 29.56 -9.86
C MET A 63 -6.19 30.60 -10.79
N GLY A 64 -7.47 30.44 -11.13
CA GLY A 64 -8.23 31.33 -12.02
C GLY A 64 -8.56 30.76 -13.39
N ASP A 65 -8.07 29.56 -13.74
CA ASP A 65 -8.51 28.86 -14.94
C ASP A 65 -9.92 28.29 -14.75
N ALA A 66 -10.79 28.51 -15.74
CA ALA A 66 -12.13 27.92 -15.79
C ALA A 66 -12.10 26.38 -15.85
N ASP A 67 -10.97 25.81 -16.29
CA ASP A 67 -10.76 24.37 -16.47
C ASP A 67 -9.99 23.74 -15.29
N ALA A 68 -9.83 24.44 -14.16
CA ALA A 68 -9.17 23.88 -12.99
C ALA A 68 -9.94 22.65 -12.47
N VAL A 69 -9.33 21.47 -12.52
CA VAL A 69 -9.95 20.22 -12.06
C VAL A 69 -9.50 19.92 -10.64
N TYR A 70 -10.47 19.79 -9.73
CA TYR A 70 -10.22 19.36 -8.36
C TYR A 70 -10.24 17.83 -8.25
N TYR A 71 -9.17 17.27 -7.74
CA TYR A 71 -9.06 15.85 -7.41
C TYR A 71 -9.13 15.69 -5.89
N PRO A 72 -10.15 14.98 -5.35
CA PRO A 72 -10.27 14.75 -3.93
C PRO A 72 -9.15 13.84 -3.43
N ALA A 73 -8.87 13.93 -2.12
CA ALA A 73 -7.94 13.01 -1.48
C ALA A 73 -8.42 11.57 -1.60
N ILE A 74 -7.48 10.64 -1.74
CA ILE A 74 -7.75 9.21 -1.82
C ILE A 74 -7.23 8.56 -0.55
N ILE A 75 -8.10 7.81 0.14
CA ILE A 75 -7.74 6.99 1.30
C ILE A 75 -8.13 5.55 0.98
N ASN A 76 -7.14 4.66 0.90
CA ASN A 76 -7.38 3.28 0.46
C ASN A 76 -7.68 2.31 1.60
N TYR A 77 -7.27 2.63 2.83
CA TYR A 77 -7.38 1.71 3.96
C TYR A 77 -8.16 2.28 5.13
N LYS A 78 -8.96 1.41 5.75
CA LYS A 78 -9.69 1.66 6.99
C LYS A 78 -8.85 1.22 8.20
N PRO A 79 -9.13 1.73 9.41
CA PRO A 79 -8.43 1.32 10.63
C PRO A 79 -8.35 -0.20 10.87
N GLY A 80 -9.39 -0.96 10.48
CA GLY A 80 -9.46 -2.41 10.68
C GLY A 80 -8.79 -3.26 9.60
N ASP A 81 -8.15 -2.65 8.60
CA ASP A 81 -7.56 -3.41 7.49
C ASP A 81 -6.27 -4.15 7.88
N ARG A 82 -6.07 -5.35 7.33
CA ARG A 82 -4.92 -6.21 7.63
C ARG A 82 -3.57 -5.55 7.34
N ILE A 83 -3.52 -4.60 6.39
CA ILE A 83 -2.31 -3.87 5.99
C ILE A 83 -1.55 -3.27 7.18
N TRP A 84 -2.25 -2.76 8.20
CA TRP A 84 -1.62 -2.15 9.39
C TRP A 84 -0.75 -3.17 10.12
N SER A 85 -1.30 -4.36 10.36
CA SER A 85 -0.58 -5.47 10.99
C SER A 85 0.56 -6.00 10.11
N VAL A 86 0.35 -6.09 8.79
CA VAL A 86 1.38 -6.54 7.84
C VAL A 86 2.55 -5.57 7.84
N MET A 87 2.30 -4.26 7.74
CA MET A 87 3.34 -3.22 7.71
C MET A 87 3.90 -2.88 9.09
N GLY A 88 3.30 -3.38 10.17
CA GLY A 88 3.73 -3.12 11.54
C GLY A 88 3.53 -1.66 11.95
N VAL A 89 2.47 -1.04 11.46
CA VAL A 89 2.08 0.34 11.78
C VAL A 89 0.84 0.30 12.65
N THR A 90 0.83 1.04 13.76
CA THR A 90 -0.35 1.14 14.62
C THR A 90 -1.49 1.80 13.84
N PRO A 91 -2.65 1.14 13.70
CA PRO A 91 -3.79 1.75 13.04
C PRO A 91 -4.28 2.97 13.82
N PRO A 92 -4.86 3.97 13.16
CA PRO A 92 -5.58 5.02 13.86
C PRO A 92 -6.77 4.43 14.64
N ALA A 93 -7.19 5.08 15.73
CA ALA A 93 -8.26 4.56 16.57
C ALA A 93 -9.61 4.48 15.84
N GLU A 94 -9.95 5.52 15.08
CA GLU A 94 -11.17 5.62 14.30
C GLU A 94 -10.99 6.52 13.07
N ASP A 95 -11.88 6.38 12.10
CA ASP A 95 -12.06 7.40 11.06
C ASP A 95 -12.78 8.59 11.70
N PRO A 96 -12.22 9.81 11.70
CA PRO A 96 -12.83 10.99 12.29
C PRO A 96 -14.14 11.41 11.62
N GLY A 97 -14.48 10.83 10.46
CA GLY A 97 -15.67 11.17 9.70
C GLY A 97 -15.59 12.55 9.03
N PRO A 98 -16.69 13.02 8.43
CA PRO A 98 -16.72 14.34 7.80
C PRO A 98 -16.52 15.43 8.85
N GLY A 99 -15.64 16.40 8.55
CA GLY A 99 -15.49 17.60 9.36
C GLY A 99 -16.72 18.52 9.28
N PRO A 100 -16.74 19.63 10.04
CA PRO A 100 -17.86 20.56 10.08
C PRO A 100 -18.06 21.39 8.79
N GLY A 101 -17.43 21.00 7.67
CA GLY A 101 -17.43 21.73 6.42
C GLY A 101 -16.45 22.92 6.41
N SER A 102 -16.56 23.74 5.36
CA SER A 102 -15.78 24.96 5.20
C SER A 102 -16.10 25.98 6.30
N GLU A 103 -15.09 26.74 6.72
CA GLU A 103 -15.26 27.87 7.63
C GLU A 103 -16.37 28.81 7.13
N PRO A 104 -17.36 29.17 7.97
CA PRO A 104 -18.38 30.14 7.62
C PRO A 104 -17.74 31.48 7.28
N ARG A 105 -17.98 31.98 6.07
CA ARG A 105 -17.51 33.29 5.61
C ARG A 105 -18.70 34.19 5.29
N PRO A 106 -18.55 35.52 5.43
CA PRO A 106 -19.56 36.46 4.97
C PRO A 106 -19.88 36.20 3.50
N GLY A 107 -21.16 36.14 3.18
CA GLY A 107 -21.63 36.06 1.81
C GLY A 107 -21.69 37.43 1.14
N GLU A 108 -22.06 37.43 -0.12
CA GLU A 108 -22.35 38.64 -0.88
C GLU A 108 -23.69 38.47 -1.59
N ALA A 109 -24.55 39.47 -1.51
CA ALA A 109 -25.81 39.52 -2.24
C ALA A 109 -25.76 40.67 -3.24
N CYS A 110 -25.81 40.35 -4.54
CA CYS A 110 -25.78 41.33 -5.62
C CYS A 110 -27.12 41.33 -6.36
N TYR A 111 -27.83 42.47 -6.33
CA TYR A 111 -29.00 42.72 -7.16
C TYR A 111 -28.80 44.00 -7.99
N GLU A 112 -28.89 45.17 -7.35
CA GLU A 112 -28.54 46.47 -7.95
C GLU A 112 -27.19 47.01 -7.45
N SER A 113 -26.81 46.64 -6.23
CA SER A 113 -25.49 46.84 -5.65
C SER A 113 -25.15 45.60 -4.81
N CYS A 114 -23.86 45.33 -4.63
CA CYS A 114 -23.42 44.20 -3.82
C CYS A 114 -23.26 44.63 -2.36
N VAL A 115 -23.90 43.88 -1.46
CA VAL A 115 -23.79 44.08 -0.01
C VAL A 115 -23.27 42.82 0.65
N SER A 116 -22.40 42.99 1.65
CA SER A 116 -21.91 41.88 2.46
C SER A 116 -23.02 41.37 3.37
N VAL A 117 -23.25 40.06 3.33
CA VAL A 117 -24.17 39.36 4.23
C VAL A 117 -23.33 38.75 5.35
N PRO A 118 -23.44 39.25 6.60
CA PRO A 118 -22.63 38.74 7.70
C PRO A 118 -23.01 37.28 8.02
N VAL A 119 -22.05 36.53 8.55
CA VAL A 119 -22.32 35.21 9.12
C VAL A 119 -23.30 35.37 10.29
N PRO A 120 -24.40 34.59 10.36
CA PRO A 120 -25.33 34.67 11.48
C PRO A 120 -24.63 34.44 12.83
N ALA A 121 -25.07 35.17 13.86
CA ALA A 121 -24.49 35.08 15.19
C ALA A 121 -24.55 33.63 15.72
N GLY A 122 -23.43 33.15 16.30
CA GLY A 122 -23.29 31.81 16.85
C GLY A 122 -22.95 30.70 15.83
N VAL A 123 -23.06 30.94 14.52
CA VAL A 123 -22.70 29.94 13.49
C VAL A 123 -21.18 29.71 13.47
N TYR A 124 -20.40 30.79 13.55
CA TYR A 124 -18.94 30.68 13.60
C TYR A 124 -18.48 29.93 14.86
N ASP A 125 -19.03 30.27 16.04
CA ASP A 125 -18.66 29.64 17.31
C ASP A 125 -19.03 28.15 17.32
N ALA A 126 -20.19 27.78 16.78
CA ALA A 126 -20.61 26.39 16.63
C ALA A 126 -19.68 25.61 15.68
N TRP A 127 -19.32 26.21 14.53
CA TRP A 127 -18.35 25.60 13.62
C TRP A 127 -16.98 25.45 14.28
N LYS A 128 -16.49 26.46 14.99
CA LYS A 128 -15.18 26.45 15.66
C LYS A 128 -15.12 25.38 16.75
N ALA A 129 -16.16 25.26 17.57
CA ALA A 129 -16.26 24.23 18.59
C ALA A 129 -16.24 22.81 17.98
N ALA A 130 -16.98 22.59 16.89
CA ALA A 130 -16.98 21.31 16.18
C ALA A 130 -15.60 21.03 15.52
N TYR A 131 -14.99 22.06 14.94
CA TYR A 131 -13.68 21.96 14.29
C TYR A 131 -12.58 21.61 15.28
N ASP A 132 -12.57 22.23 16.47
CA ASP A 132 -11.55 21.98 17.50
C ASP A 132 -11.59 20.56 18.07
N VAL A 133 -12.76 19.91 18.07
CA VAL A 133 -12.90 18.50 18.46
C VAL A 133 -12.47 17.57 17.32
N TRP A 134 -12.85 17.90 16.09
CA TRP A 134 -12.59 17.05 14.92
C TRP A 134 -11.14 17.11 14.45
N LYS A 135 -10.53 18.30 14.41
CA LYS A 135 -9.21 18.55 13.80
C LYS A 135 -8.08 17.71 14.41
N PRO A 136 -7.93 17.59 15.74
CA PRO A 136 -6.88 16.74 16.30
C PRO A 136 -7.04 15.27 15.95
N LYS A 137 -8.28 14.77 15.88
CA LYS A 137 -8.56 13.39 15.45
C LYS A 137 -8.19 13.18 13.98
N TYR A 138 -8.54 14.15 13.14
CA TYR A 138 -8.18 14.15 11.73
C TYR A 138 -6.67 14.21 11.51
N ASP A 139 -5.95 15.07 12.23
CA ASP A 139 -4.49 15.16 12.13
C ASP A 139 -3.81 13.85 12.54
N ALA A 140 -4.26 13.22 13.63
CA ALA A 140 -3.74 11.92 14.06
C ALA A 140 -4.05 10.81 13.03
N TYR A 141 -5.24 10.82 12.44
CA TYR A 141 -5.64 9.90 11.39
C TYR A 141 -4.74 10.02 10.15
N ILE A 142 -4.51 11.25 9.66
CA ILE A 142 -3.61 11.52 8.53
C ILE A 142 -2.17 11.14 8.86
N ALA A 143 -1.68 11.44 10.07
CA ALA A 143 -0.33 11.06 10.48
C ALA A 143 -0.10 9.54 10.44
N ALA A 144 -1.08 8.74 10.89
CA ALA A 144 -1.01 7.29 10.81
C ALA A 144 -0.98 6.79 9.35
N LEU A 145 -1.79 7.38 8.47
CA LEU A 145 -1.79 7.05 7.04
C LEU A 145 -0.48 7.41 6.34
N LEU A 146 0.15 8.53 6.70
CA LEU A 146 1.46 8.91 6.18
C LEU A 146 2.56 7.95 6.66
N ALA A 147 2.55 7.54 7.92
CA ALA A 147 3.48 6.52 8.42
C ALA A 147 3.29 5.18 7.67
N LEU A 148 2.06 4.84 7.31
CA LEU A 148 1.77 3.66 6.49
C LEU A 148 2.26 3.83 5.05
N ASN A 149 2.11 5.01 4.44
CA ASN A 149 2.67 5.32 3.12
C ASN A 149 4.18 5.06 3.07
N ASP A 150 4.92 5.48 4.09
CA ASP A 150 6.38 5.28 4.15
C ASP A 150 6.75 3.79 4.12
N LYS A 151 6.03 2.96 4.91
CA LYS A 151 6.25 1.51 4.92
C LYS A 151 5.88 0.85 3.60
N ILE A 152 4.74 1.22 3.02
CA ILE A 152 4.28 0.71 1.72
C ILE A 152 5.25 1.10 0.60
N THR A 153 5.76 2.34 0.62
CA THR A 153 6.72 2.83 -0.38
C THR A 153 8.03 2.03 -0.30
N ALA A 154 8.57 1.83 0.90
CA ALA A 154 9.76 1.00 1.10
C ALA A 154 9.54 -0.45 0.63
N PHE A 155 8.38 -1.03 0.95
CA PHE A 155 8.01 -2.37 0.51
C PHE A 155 7.90 -2.47 -1.02
N ASN A 156 7.16 -1.58 -1.67
CA ASN A 156 6.97 -1.57 -3.11
C ASN A 156 8.30 -1.38 -3.85
N ASN A 157 9.18 -0.50 -3.36
CA ASN A 157 10.52 -0.34 -3.93
C ASN A 157 11.34 -1.63 -3.82
N ASN A 158 11.26 -2.33 -2.69
CA ASN A 158 11.91 -3.62 -2.51
C ASN A 158 11.35 -4.68 -3.48
N VAL A 159 10.02 -4.78 -3.62
CA VAL A 159 9.38 -5.69 -4.57
C VAL A 159 9.81 -5.39 -6.01
N ASN A 160 9.75 -4.13 -6.41
CA ASN A 160 10.12 -3.71 -7.77
C ASN A 160 11.58 -3.99 -8.09
N SER A 161 12.49 -3.86 -7.12
CA SER A 161 13.91 -4.14 -7.31
C SER A 161 14.25 -5.62 -7.52
N ARG A 162 13.33 -6.54 -7.17
CA ARG A 162 13.55 -7.99 -7.19
C ARG A 162 12.48 -8.77 -7.95
N SER A 163 11.63 -8.05 -8.69
CA SER A 163 10.59 -8.61 -9.55
C SER A 163 11.13 -8.66 -10.98
N TYR A 164 11.25 -9.86 -11.52
CA TYR A 164 11.79 -10.09 -12.86
C TYR A 164 10.67 -10.55 -13.78
N ARG A 165 10.71 -10.12 -15.04
CA ARG A 165 9.78 -10.53 -16.12
C ARG A 165 10.32 -11.66 -16.99
N GLU A 166 11.64 -11.77 -17.06
CA GLU A 166 12.35 -12.79 -17.81
C GLU A 166 13.21 -13.59 -16.82
N TRP A 167 13.09 -14.91 -16.85
CA TRP A 167 13.87 -15.82 -16.03
C TRP A 167 14.04 -17.16 -16.74
N THR A 168 15.09 -17.90 -16.36
CA THR A 168 15.34 -19.26 -16.82
C THR A 168 15.42 -20.18 -15.61
N ILE A 169 14.68 -21.28 -15.62
CA ILE A 169 14.65 -22.24 -14.52
C ILE A 169 15.48 -23.46 -14.92
N TYR A 170 16.49 -23.77 -14.10
CA TYR A 170 17.26 -25.01 -14.21
C TYR A 170 16.71 -26.01 -13.19
N ASP A 171 15.84 -26.93 -13.63
CA ASP A 171 15.36 -28.05 -12.81
C ASP A 171 16.35 -29.21 -12.94
N GLY A 172 17.16 -29.43 -11.90
CA GLY A 172 18.20 -30.47 -11.86
C GLY A 172 17.85 -31.56 -10.86
N THR A 173 17.97 -32.83 -11.25
CA THR A 173 17.76 -33.96 -10.34
C THR A 173 19.01 -34.17 -9.46
N GLU A 174 18.89 -33.97 -8.15
CA GLU A 174 19.95 -34.35 -7.20
C GLU A 174 19.98 -35.88 -7.04
N GLN A 175 21.06 -36.54 -7.48
CA GLN A 175 21.29 -37.97 -7.22
C GLN A 175 22.25 -38.16 -6.05
N ILE A 176 21.73 -38.58 -4.90
CA ILE A 176 22.55 -38.97 -3.74
C ILE A 176 22.95 -40.44 -3.90
N THR A 177 24.21 -40.70 -4.28
CA THR A 177 24.76 -42.06 -4.33
C THR A 177 25.37 -42.42 -2.97
N ARG A 178 24.81 -43.43 -2.29
CA ARG A 178 25.37 -43.98 -1.03
C ARG A 178 25.91 -45.38 -1.27
N THR A 179 27.24 -45.52 -1.28
CA THR A 179 27.89 -46.84 -1.30
C THR A 179 27.88 -47.42 0.11
N VAL A 180 27.12 -48.51 0.31
CA VAL A 180 27.15 -49.30 1.55
C VAL A 180 27.90 -50.59 1.24
N VAL A 181 29.03 -50.81 1.93
CA VAL A 181 29.75 -52.08 1.85
C VAL A 181 29.00 -53.09 2.75
N THR A 182 28.25 -54.01 2.14
CA THR A 182 27.47 -55.03 2.87
C THR A 182 28.25 -56.32 3.12
N LYS A 183 29.39 -56.49 2.44
CA LYS A 183 30.33 -57.59 2.66
C LYS A 183 31.72 -57.18 2.16
N SER A 184 32.73 -57.37 2.98
CA SER A 184 34.13 -57.39 2.58
C SER A 184 34.60 -58.84 2.63
N ASP A 185 35.18 -59.36 1.56
CA ASP A 185 35.82 -60.68 1.62
C ASP A 185 37.02 -60.58 2.58
N PRO A 186 37.11 -61.43 3.63
CA PRO A 186 38.26 -61.44 4.51
C PRO A 186 39.49 -61.85 3.68
N GLY A 187 40.40 -60.90 3.49
CA GLY A 187 41.69 -61.16 2.88
C GLY A 187 42.43 -62.24 3.68
N MET A 188 42.71 -63.36 3.02
CA MET A 188 43.56 -64.43 3.53
C MET A 188 44.98 -63.87 3.70
N ILE A 189 45.44 -63.70 4.94
CA ILE A 189 46.86 -63.46 5.22
C ILE A 189 47.54 -64.83 5.20
N THR A 190 48.26 -65.12 4.12
CA THR A 190 49.23 -66.23 4.10
C THR A 190 50.61 -65.68 4.45
N SER A 191 51.09 -66.00 5.65
CA SER A 191 52.50 -65.90 6.04
C SER A 191 53.27 -67.15 5.60
#